data_AF-A0AAV1D4L6-F1
#
_entry.id   AF-A0AAV1D4L6-F1
#
_cell.length_a   1.000
_cell.length_b   1.000
_cell.length_c   1.000
_cell.angle_alpha   90.00
_cell.angle_beta   90.00
_cell.angle_gamma   90.00
#
_symmetry.space_group_name_H-M   'P 1'
#
loop_
_entity.id
_entity.type
_entity.pdbx_description
1 polymer ?
#
loop_
_entity_poly.entity_id
_entity_poly.type
_entity_poly.pdbx_seq_one_letter_code
_entity_poly.pdbx_strand_id
1 'polypeptide(L)'
;MSEENGGSTPALTAAVRREIAIYCKGLPLTIVILAGVLASTNPEDWERIRDELNLGETSVTEQCMNTLELSYKHLQDDLKPCLLYFGAFPKDEDISVRKLFHLWIAHCTCHLRAET
;
A
#
# COMPACT_ATOMS: atom_id res chain seq x y z
N MET A 1 13.63 -40.46 -10.88
CA MET A 1 14.22 -39.28 -10.22
C MET A 1 14.17 -38.13 -11.22
N SER A 2 13.10 -37.35 -11.16
CA SER A 2 12.98 -36.02 -11.75
C SER A 2 11.99 -35.27 -10.87
N GLU A 3 12.35 -34.03 -10.59
CA GLU A 3 11.93 -33.20 -9.45
C GLU A 3 10.43 -32.89 -9.44
N GLU A 4 9.81 -33.00 -8.26
CA GLU A 4 8.47 -32.46 -8.00
C GLU A 4 8.57 -30.94 -7.91
N ASN A 5 7.78 -30.27 -8.75
CA ASN A 5 7.53 -28.84 -8.74
C ASN A 5 7.16 -28.36 -7.33
N GLY A 6 7.95 -27.41 -6.80
CA GLY A 6 7.64 -26.66 -5.60
C GLY A 6 6.41 -25.77 -5.81
N GLY A 7 5.22 -26.34 -5.63
CA GLY A 7 3.99 -25.58 -5.46
C GLY A 7 4.01 -24.95 -4.07
N SER A 8 4.19 -23.63 -4.01
CA SER A 8 4.06 -22.85 -2.76
C SER A 8 2.74 -23.18 -2.07
N THR A 9 2.84 -23.64 -0.83
CA THR A 9 1.72 -24.24 -0.10
C THR A 9 0.73 -23.17 0.39
N PRO A 10 -0.60 -23.41 0.30
CA PRO A 10 -1.62 -22.45 0.73
C PRO A 10 -1.59 -22.14 2.24
N ALA A 11 -0.94 -22.98 3.04
CA ALA A 11 -0.78 -22.76 4.48
C ALA A 11 0.10 -21.55 4.82
N LEU A 12 1.16 -21.30 4.04
CA LEU A 12 2.12 -20.22 4.26
C LEU A 12 1.44 -18.86 4.11
N THR A 13 0.65 -18.69 3.04
CA THR A 13 -0.14 -17.47 2.82
C THR A 13 -1.19 -17.21 3.91
N ALA A 14 -1.74 -18.25 4.55
CA ALA A 14 -2.72 -18.09 5.63
C ALA A 14 -2.09 -17.55 6.91
N ALA A 15 -0.87 -18.00 7.25
CA ALA A 15 -0.12 -17.48 8.39
C ALA A 15 0.25 -16.01 8.19
N VAL A 16 0.79 -15.66 7.02
CA VAL A 16 1.16 -14.28 6.64
C VAL A 16 -0.04 -13.34 6.75
N ARG A 17 -1.19 -13.71 6.16
CA ARG A 17 -2.44 -12.93 6.28
C ARG A 17 -2.83 -12.68 7.74
N ARG A 18 -2.67 -13.69 8.60
CA ARG A 18 -3.02 -13.58 10.02
C ARG A 18 -2.10 -12.60 10.74
N GLU A 19 -0.80 -12.65 10.46
CA GLU A 19 0.16 -11.72 11.07
C GLU A 19 -0.08 -10.28 10.63
N ILE A 20 -0.38 -10.06 9.35
CA ILE A 20 -0.77 -8.73 8.84
C ILE A 20 -2.06 -8.26 9.53
N ALA A 21 -3.06 -9.13 9.68
CA ALA A 21 -4.30 -8.78 10.38
C ALA A 21 -4.08 -8.45 11.87
N ILE A 22 -3.15 -9.14 12.54
CA ILE A 22 -2.75 -8.84 13.92
C ILE A 22 -2.05 -7.47 13.97
N TYR A 23 -1.16 -7.19 13.03
CA TYR A 23 -0.50 -5.88 12.92
C TYR A 23 -1.54 -4.76 12.82
N CYS A 24 -2.64 -4.92 12.08
CA CYS A 24 -3.66 -3.88 11.95
C CYS A 24 -4.28 -3.39 13.28
N LYS A 25 -4.27 -4.21 14.35
CA LYS A 25 -4.82 -3.88 15.69
C LYS A 25 -6.26 -3.29 15.66
N GLY A 26 -7.03 -3.56 14.62
CA GLY A 26 -8.38 -3.01 14.43
C GLY A 26 -8.44 -1.54 13.98
N LEU A 27 -7.32 -0.90 13.64
CA LEU A 27 -7.29 0.49 13.18
C LEU A 27 -7.81 0.59 11.73
N PRO A 28 -8.92 1.32 11.47
CA PRO A 28 -9.53 1.36 10.14
C PRO A 28 -8.58 1.85 9.04
N LEU A 29 -7.77 2.88 9.33
CA LEU A 29 -6.82 3.45 8.39
C LEU A 29 -5.75 2.42 7.97
N THR A 30 -5.17 1.73 8.96
CA THR A 30 -4.17 0.68 8.74
C THR A 30 -4.74 -0.47 7.91
N ILE A 31 -5.97 -0.89 8.20
CA ILE A 31 -6.67 -1.95 7.46
C ILE A 31 -6.83 -1.58 6.00
N VAL A 32 -7.36 -0.38 5.71
CA VAL A 32 -7.63 0.06 4.33
C VAL A 32 -6.34 0.21 3.53
N ILE A 33 -5.29 0.78 4.13
CA ILE A 33 -4.00 0.95 3.46
C ILE A 33 -3.38 -0.40 3.13
N LEU A 34 -3.28 -1.31 4.09
CA LEU A 34 -2.67 -2.63 3.87
C LEU A 34 -3.49 -3.46 2.89
N ALA A 35 -4.82 -3.41 2.95
CA ALA A 35 -5.67 -4.05 1.95
C ALA A 35 -5.39 -3.52 0.54
N GLY A 36 -5.20 -2.20 0.39
CA GLY A 36 -4.81 -1.58 -0.87
C GLY A 36 -3.44 -2.07 -1.38
N VAL A 37 -2.43 -2.07 -0.51
CA VAL A 37 -1.08 -2.56 -0.84
C VAL A 37 -1.13 -4.03 -1.29
N LEU A 38 -1.81 -4.89 -0.53
CA LEU A 38 -1.95 -6.31 -0.84
C LEU A 38 -2.74 -6.56 -2.12
N ALA A 39 -3.76 -5.75 -2.41
CA ALA A 39 -4.52 -5.83 -3.66
C ALA A 39 -3.71 -5.40 -4.89
N SER A 40 -2.68 -4.58 -4.69
CA SER A 40 -1.78 -4.12 -5.76
C SER A 40 -0.50 -4.95 -5.92
N THR A 41 -0.35 -6.03 -5.15
CA THR A 41 0.87 -6.86 -5.10
C THR A 41 0.53 -8.34 -5.28
N ASN A 42 1.48 -9.12 -5.82
CA ASN A 42 1.28 -10.55 -5.99
C ASN A 42 1.28 -11.26 -4.63
N PRO A 43 0.47 -12.31 -4.43
CA PRO A 43 0.45 -13.07 -3.18
C PRO A 43 1.81 -13.63 -2.73
N GLU A 44 2.72 -13.88 -3.67
CA GLU A 44 4.09 -14.34 -3.42
C GLU A 44 4.94 -13.29 -2.71
N ASP A 45 4.64 -12.00 -2.90
CA ASP A 45 5.37 -10.88 -2.27
C ASP A 45 4.85 -10.54 -0.87
N TRP A 46 3.77 -11.18 -0.41
CA TRP A 46 3.13 -10.84 0.87
C TRP A 46 4.02 -11.11 2.08
N GLU A 47 4.92 -12.09 1.98
CA GLU A 47 5.93 -12.33 3.02
C GLU A 47 6.88 -11.15 3.18
N ARG A 48 7.38 -10.61 2.06
CA ARG A 48 8.24 -9.42 2.07
C ARG A 48 7.51 -8.23 2.67
N ILE A 49 6.25 -8.01 2.28
CA ILE A 49 5.42 -6.93 2.83
C ILE A 49 5.28 -7.10 4.34
N ARG A 50 5.02 -8.33 4.81
CA ARG A 50 4.94 -8.64 6.25
C ARG A 50 6.24 -8.35 6.97
N ASP A 51 7.39 -8.67 6.37
CA ASP A 51 8.70 -8.43 6.99
C ASP A 51 9.07 -6.94 7.08
N GLU A 52 8.50 -6.10 6.22
CA GLU A 52 8.62 -4.63 6.32
C GLU A 52 7.73 -4.04 7.43
N LEU A 53 6.76 -4.80 7.97
CA LEU A 53 5.95 -4.36 9.11
C LEU A 53 6.74 -4.49 10.41
N ASN A 54 6.86 -3.39 11.15
CA ASN A 54 7.38 -3.45 12.52
C ASN A 54 6.33 -4.10 13.45
N LEU A 55 6.42 -5.42 13.62
CA LEU A 55 5.55 -6.22 14.50
C LEU A 55 5.78 -5.95 16.01
N GLY A 56 6.73 -5.08 16.36
CA GLY A 56 6.97 -4.65 17.73
C GLY A 56 5.84 -3.79 18.31
N GLU A 57 5.97 -3.51 19.61
CA GLU A 57 5.07 -2.59 20.30
C GLU A 57 5.36 -1.16 19.86
N THR A 58 4.45 -0.60 19.06
CA THR A 58 4.50 0.76 18.52
C THR A 58 3.27 1.53 18.96
N SER A 59 3.43 2.85 19.11
CA SER A 59 2.27 3.72 19.36
C SER A 59 1.31 3.73 18.17
N VAL A 60 0.05 4.11 18.38
CA VAL A 60 -0.94 4.22 17.28
C VAL A 60 -0.45 5.15 16.17
N THR A 61 0.12 6.30 16.54
CA THR A 61 0.67 7.27 15.58
C THR A 61 1.83 6.69 14.77
N GLU A 62 2.77 6.02 15.44
CA GLU A 62 3.92 5.38 14.80
C GLU A 62 3.48 4.26 13.86
N GLN A 63 2.54 3.42 14.26
CA GLN A 63 1.97 2.39 13.41
C GLN A 63 1.29 2.98 12.15
N CYS A 64 0.49 4.04 12.31
CA CYS A 64 -0.13 4.73 11.18
C CYS A 64 0.94 5.30 10.23
N MET A 65 1.99 5.94 10.77
CA MET A 65 3.09 6.49 9.96
C MET A 65 3.86 5.39 9.22
N ASN A 66 4.20 4.29 9.89
CA ASN A 66 4.88 3.15 9.27
C ASN A 66 4.03 2.54 8.14
N THR A 67 2.71 2.44 8.35
CA THR A 67 1.79 1.92 7.35
C THR A 67 1.66 2.87 6.14
N LEU A 68 1.61 4.19 6.37
CA LEU A 68 1.61 5.19 5.31
C LEU A 68 2.93 5.17 4.51
N GLU A 69 4.07 5.04 5.18
CA GLU A 69 5.37 4.91 4.53
C GLU A 69 5.44 3.66 3.65
N LEU A 70 4.99 2.51 4.17
CA LEU A 70 4.91 1.26 3.42
C LEU A 70 4.03 1.42 2.18
N SER A 71 2.86 2.05 2.32
CA SER A 71 1.97 2.35 1.19
C SER A 71 2.64 3.20 0.14
N TYR A 72 3.39 4.22 0.55
CA TYR A 72 4.10 5.09 -0.37
C TYR A 72 5.21 4.35 -1.10
N LYS A 73 5.97 3.47 -0.42
CA LYS A 73 7.01 2.63 -1.04
C LYS A 73 6.44 1.71 -2.13
N HIS A 74 5.28 1.11 -1.86
CA HIS A 74 4.60 0.17 -2.77
C HIS A 74 3.71 0.85 -3.82
N LEU A 75 3.53 2.16 -3.74
CA LEU A 75 2.81 2.91 -4.76
C LEU A 75 3.63 2.96 -6.05
N GLN A 76 2.96 2.86 -7.20
CA GLN A 76 3.59 3.04 -8.51
C GLN A 76 4.30 4.40 -8.58
N ASP A 77 5.50 4.43 -9.16
CA ASP A 77 6.34 5.64 -9.20
C ASP A 77 5.64 6.84 -9.85
N ASP A 78 4.84 6.59 -10.90
CA ASP A 78 4.07 7.62 -11.60
C ASP A 78 2.95 8.25 -10.73
N LEU A 79 2.50 7.54 -9.69
CA LEU A 79 1.45 7.99 -8.78
C LEU A 79 1.99 8.67 -7.52
N LYS A 80 3.28 8.47 -7.18
CA LYS A 80 3.92 9.11 -6.02
C LYS A 80 3.82 10.64 -6.07
N PRO A 81 4.14 11.33 -7.19
CA PRO A 81 3.94 12.78 -7.30
C PRO A 81 2.49 13.20 -7.06
N CYS A 82 1.52 12.40 -7.53
CA CYS A 82 0.09 12.73 -7.37
C CYS A 82 -0.36 12.70 -5.93
N LEU A 83 0.13 11.72 -5.17
CA LEU A 83 -0.14 11.65 -3.74
C LEU A 83 0.50 12.84 -3.00
N LEU A 84 1.72 13.23 -3.36
CA LEU A 84 2.41 14.35 -2.70
C LEU A 84 1.70 15.70 -2.92
N TYR A 85 0.97 15.87 -4.02
CA TYR A 85 0.20 17.10 -4.27
C TYR A 85 -0.86 17.39 -3.21
N PHE A 86 -1.38 16.38 -2.52
CA PHE A 86 -2.29 16.60 -1.40
C PHE A 86 -1.64 17.42 -0.27
N GLY A 87 -0.31 17.33 -0.11
CA GLY A 87 0.44 18.11 0.88
C GLY A 87 0.57 19.61 0.56
N ALA A 88 0.25 20.03 -0.67
CA ALA A 88 0.25 21.44 -1.05
C ALA A 88 -1.05 22.17 -0.67
N PHE A 89 -2.08 21.44 -0.26
CA PHE A 89 -3.35 22.01 0.17
C PHE A 89 -3.36 22.25 1.69
N PRO A 90 -4.14 23.24 2.17
CA PRO A 90 -4.34 23.42 3.59
C PRO A 90 -4.91 22.16 4.25
N LYS A 91 -4.44 21.87 5.45
CA LYS A 91 -4.92 20.74 6.24
C LYS A 91 -6.40 20.93 6.58
N ASP A 92 -7.17 19.84 6.54
CA ASP A 92 -8.57 19.79 6.95
C ASP A 92 -9.51 20.68 6.10
N GLU A 93 -9.12 20.99 4.86
CA GLU A 93 -9.94 21.69 3.87
C GLU A 93 -10.42 20.77 2.72
N ASP A 94 -11.60 21.10 2.19
CA ASP A 94 -12.16 20.41 1.03
C ASP A 94 -11.37 20.74 -0.25
N ILE A 95 -10.78 19.71 -0.85
CA ILE A 95 -10.05 19.84 -2.10
C ILE A 95 -11.02 19.63 -3.28
N SER A 96 -11.12 20.63 -4.15
CA SER A 96 -11.89 20.49 -5.39
C SER A 96 -11.26 19.42 -6.30
N VAL A 97 -12.00 18.33 -6.54
CA VAL A 97 -11.60 17.24 -7.44
C VAL A 97 -11.21 17.76 -8.83
N ARG A 98 -11.93 18.76 -9.36
CA ARG A 98 -11.60 19.38 -10.66
C ARG A 98 -10.22 20.06 -10.63
N LYS A 99 -9.89 20.78 -9.57
CA LYS A 99 -8.59 21.44 -9.43
C LYS A 99 -7.48 20.41 -9.28
N LEU A 100 -7.68 19.40 -8.43
CA LEU A 100 -6.72 18.32 -8.21
C LEU A 100 -6.44 17.54 -9.50
N PHE A 101 -7.48 17.21 -10.26
CA PHE A 101 -7.35 16.49 -11.53
C PHE A 101 -6.55 17.29 -12.58
N HIS A 102 -6.77 18.61 -12.69
CA HIS A 102 -5.96 19.45 -13.59
C HIS A 102 -4.49 19.51 -13.16
N LEU A 103 -4.20 19.56 -11.86
CA LEU A 103 -2.83 19.50 -11.35
C LEU A 103 -2.17 18.18 -11.67
N TRP A 104 -2.90 17.07 -11.51
CA TRP A 104 -2.40 15.75 -11.89
C TRP A 104 -2.13 15.67 -13.39
N ILE A 105 -3.02 16.11 -14.28
CA ILE A 105 -2.72 16.10 -15.73
C ILE A 105 -1.47 16.92 -16.07
N ALA A 106 -1.29 18.07 -15.41
CA ALA A 106 -0.17 18.96 -15.72
C ALA A 106 1.19 18.46 -15.22
N HIS A 107 1.21 17.75 -14.08
CA HIS A 107 2.45 17.47 -13.35
C HIS A 107 2.63 16.01 -12.93
N CYS A 108 1.56 15.22 -12.87
CA CYS A 108 1.66 13.79 -12.82
C CYS A 108 1.64 13.23 -14.23
N THR A 109 2.76 12.67 -14.66
CA THR A 109 2.79 11.79 -15.83
C THR A 109 2.07 10.48 -15.49
N CYS A 110 0.76 10.52 -15.24
CA CYS A 110 -0.07 9.34 -15.30
C CYS A 110 -0.03 8.90 -16.77
N HIS A 111 0.85 7.95 -17.11
CA HIS A 111 0.75 7.26 -18.38
C HIS A 111 -0.62 6.59 -18.34
N LEU A 112 -1.62 7.20 -18.98
CA LEU A 112 -2.83 6.52 -19.40
C LEU A 112 -2.32 5.40 -20.30
N ARG A 113 -2.03 4.24 -19.70
CA ARG A 113 -1.94 2.98 -20.42
C ARG A 113 -3.36 2.73 -20.89
N ALA A 114 -3.69 3.35 -22.03
CA ALA A 114 -4.71 2.87 -22.91
C ALA A 114 -4.25 1.47 -23.32
N GLU A 115 -4.81 0.45 -22.69
CA GLU A 115 -4.80 -0.88 -23.27
C GLU A 115 -5.90 -0.91 -24.33
N THR A 116 -5.47 -0.82 -25.59
CA THR A 116 -6.12 -1.48 -26.72
C THR A 116 -5.79 -2.97 -26.72
#